data_AF-A0A958L289-F1
#
_entry.id   AF-A0A958L289-F1
#
_cell.length_a   1.000
_cell.length_b   1.000
_cell.length_c   1.000
_cell.angle_alpha   90.00
_cell.angle_beta   90.00
_cell.angle_gamma   90.00
#
_symmetry.space_group_name_H-M   'P 1'
#
loop_
_entity.id
_entity.type
_entity.pdbx_description
1 polymer ?
#
loop_
_entity_poly.entity_id
_entity_poly.type
_entity_poly.pdbx_seq_one_letter_code
_entity_poly.pdbx_strand_id
1 'polypeptide(L)'
;ADLEYANSLIGAAEFSNQGPLVVLQAGASQGKRQWAPAKFVRLIDILTQEHNCRVVLSGTKKELSIIEPIYQACKQENVFIAAGKTNIPQLSALLKISDILVTGDTGPMHMAVAVGTPVVSMFLASAFGFETGPYSEGNIILQPVLECGPCNPNKGCARPDCHDLISPELMAQLTTLRLKEDFRQLPQDLQNLKGVQIYRSYFDQWGFCDLESLTTSYKDWYAPFRDAYRKLWLDDLGGFLEAPTHESKSSMLKTVVGELEGLDAIVQGAEKGLNAIAELQRLIADVSSPPARLGEISEELTRIDRHIEQVGYYFPYLGPLARMFLFAKENISGTDADVLASQMETIYEALRRRALKFRHYMGQS
;
A
#
# COMPACT_ATOMS: atom_id res chain seq x y z
N ALA A 1 2.44 -28.44 19.65
CA ALA A 1 1.56 -27.52 20.41
C ALA A 1 0.60 -26.75 19.50
N ASP A 2 0.96 -25.64 18.86
CA ASP A 2 -0.03 -24.79 18.16
C ASP A 2 -0.62 -25.44 16.89
N LEU A 3 0.18 -26.17 16.11
CA LEU A 3 -0.33 -26.95 14.98
C LEU A 3 -1.27 -28.09 15.41
N GLU A 4 -0.98 -28.75 16.53
CA GLU A 4 -1.86 -29.79 17.09
C GLU A 4 -3.17 -29.16 17.58
N TYR A 5 -3.10 -27.98 18.22
CA TYR A 5 -4.28 -27.21 18.60
C TYR A 5 -5.13 -26.85 17.38
N ALA A 6 -4.52 -26.31 16.31
CA ALA A 6 -5.22 -25.96 15.09
C ALA A 6 -5.89 -27.19 14.43
N ASN A 7 -5.18 -28.31 14.32
CA ASN A 7 -5.74 -29.56 13.80
C ASN A 7 -6.89 -30.09 14.67
N SER A 8 -6.76 -30.03 16.00
CA SER A 8 -7.83 -30.42 16.92
C SER A 8 -9.05 -29.51 16.81
N LEU A 9 -8.84 -28.19 16.64
CA LEU A 9 -9.91 -27.22 16.47
C LEU A 9 -10.70 -27.48 15.19
N ILE A 10 -10.01 -27.78 14.10
CA ILE A 10 -10.63 -28.12 12.81
C ILE A 10 -11.27 -29.51 12.83
N GLY A 11 -10.66 -30.48 13.51
CA GLY A 11 -11.26 -31.81 13.69
C GLY A 11 -12.60 -31.76 14.43
N ALA A 12 -12.74 -30.86 15.41
CA ALA A 12 -13.99 -30.65 16.16
C ALA A 12 -15.10 -29.95 15.35
N ALA A 13 -14.81 -29.46 14.14
CA ALA A 13 -15.81 -28.83 13.28
C ALA A 13 -16.68 -29.86 12.53
N GLU A 14 -16.23 -31.11 12.42
CA GLU A 14 -16.98 -32.22 11.81
C GLU A 14 -17.59 -31.89 10.43
N PHE A 15 -16.83 -31.20 9.57
CA PHE A 15 -17.30 -30.78 8.26
C PHE A 15 -17.76 -31.97 7.38
N SER A 16 -18.92 -31.82 6.75
CA SER A 16 -19.43 -32.80 5.76
C SER A 16 -18.56 -32.83 4.49
N ASN A 17 -18.14 -31.66 4.03
CA ASN A 17 -17.30 -31.48 2.85
C ASN A 17 -15.86 -31.93 3.11
N GLN A 18 -15.16 -32.32 2.04
CA GLN A 18 -13.76 -32.76 2.07
C GLN A 18 -12.83 -31.89 1.21
N GLY A 19 -13.35 -30.81 0.62
CA GLY A 19 -12.56 -29.91 -0.22
C GLY A 19 -11.69 -28.93 0.58
N PRO A 20 -11.21 -27.87 -0.08
CA PRO A 20 -10.25 -26.93 0.50
C PRO A 20 -10.75 -26.26 1.79
N LEU A 21 -9.85 -26.04 2.73
CA LEU A 21 -10.06 -25.28 3.96
C LEU A 21 -9.85 -23.79 3.69
N VAL A 22 -10.94 -23.03 3.65
CA VAL A 22 -10.95 -21.59 3.42
C VAL A 22 -11.15 -20.88 4.75
N VAL A 23 -10.19 -20.06 5.15
CA VAL A 23 -10.37 -19.14 6.28
C VAL A 23 -10.94 -17.83 5.77
N LEU A 24 -12.00 -17.33 6.41
CA LEU A 24 -12.58 -16.02 6.13
C LEU A 24 -12.40 -15.11 7.35
N GLN A 25 -11.75 -13.97 7.16
CA GLN A 25 -11.67 -12.91 8.17
C GLN A 25 -12.65 -11.79 7.77
N ALA A 26 -13.85 -11.81 8.35
CA ALA A 26 -14.92 -10.86 8.01
C ALA A 26 -14.81 -9.51 8.73
N GLY A 27 -14.17 -9.49 9.90
CA GLY A 27 -14.01 -8.28 10.71
C GLY A 27 -12.84 -7.41 10.25
N ALA A 28 -12.94 -6.11 10.57
CA ALA A 28 -11.88 -5.13 10.38
C ALA A 28 -11.93 -4.07 11.48
N SER A 29 -10.83 -3.36 11.74
CA SER A 29 -10.75 -2.34 12.80
C SER A 29 -11.65 -1.12 12.57
N GLN A 30 -12.08 -0.88 11.33
CA GLN A 30 -12.95 0.23 10.95
C GLN A 30 -14.14 -0.31 10.14
N GLY A 31 -15.37 0.06 10.52
CA GLY A 31 -16.59 -0.40 9.84
C GLY A 31 -16.61 -0.12 8.34
N LYS A 32 -16.05 1.00 7.88
CA LYS A 32 -15.93 1.31 6.44
C LYS A 32 -15.02 0.38 5.65
N ARG A 33 -14.21 -0.44 6.32
CA ARG A 33 -13.38 -1.51 5.74
C ARG A 33 -14.01 -2.89 5.86
N GLN A 34 -15.19 -3.01 6.50
CA GLN A 34 -15.90 -4.27 6.70
C GLN A 34 -16.94 -4.46 5.60
N TRP A 35 -16.79 -5.52 4.81
CA TRP A 35 -17.77 -5.88 3.81
C TRP A 35 -19.09 -6.31 4.47
N ALA A 36 -20.22 -6.08 3.79
CA ALA A 36 -21.53 -6.31 4.40
C ALA A 36 -21.73 -7.79 4.77
N PRO A 37 -22.30 -8.12 5.95
CA PRO A 37 -22.51 -9.50 6.39
C PRO A 37 -23.23 -10.40 5.37
N ALA A 38 -24.26 -9.88 4.71
CA ALA A 38 -25.01 -10.62 3.68
C ALA A 38 -24.14 -11.08 2.50
N LYS A 39 -23.07 -10.35 2.19
CA LYS A 39 -22.14 -10.72 1.11
C LYS A 39 -21.22 -11.85 1.52
N PHE A 40 -20.81 -11.89 2.80
CA PHE A 40 -20.11 -13.05 3.35
C PHE A 40 -21.00 -14.29 3.35
N VAL A 41 -22.27 -14.17 3.73
CA VAL A 41 -23.22 -15.30 3.67
C VAL A 41 -23.29 -15.87 2.25
N ARG A 42 -23.48 -15.01 1.25
CA ARG A 42 -23.53 -15.43 -0.16
C ARG A 42 -22.22 -16.07 -0.63
N LEU A 43 -21.07 -15.50 -0.25
CA LEU A 43 -19.75 -16.06 -0.57
C LEU A 43 -19.58 -17.46 0.04
N ILE A 44 -19.96 -17.64 1.31
CA ILE A 44 -19.89 -18.91 2.02
C ILE A 44 -20.77 -19.95 1.35
N ASP A 45 -21.99 -19.59 0.95
CA ASP A 45 -22.87 -20.49 0.22
C ASP A 45 -22.26 -20.98 -1.09
N ILE A 46 -21.67 -20.07 -1.89
CA ILE A 46 -21.01 -20.46 -3.16
C ILE A 46 -19.83 -21.40 -2.88
N LEU A 47 -18.95 -21.04 -1.95
CA LEU A 47 -17.76 -21.83 -1.64
C LEU A 47 -18.11 -23.23 -1.10
N THR A 48 -19.08 -23.32 -0.20
CA THR A 48 -19.45 -24.59 0.44
C THR A 48 -20.31 -25.47 -0.47
N GLN A 49 -21.28 -24.90 -1.19
CA GLN A 49 -22.26 -25.67 -1.97
C GLN A 49 -21.78 -25.97 -3.40
N GLU A 50 -21.09 -25.02 -4.04
CA GLU A 50 -20.69 -25.15 -5.45
C GLU A 50 -19.22 -25.60 -5.60
N HIS A 51 -18.39 -25.41 -4.56
CA HIS A 51 -16.96 -25.71 -4.60
C HIS A 51 -16.50 -26.71 -3.53
N ASN A 52 -17.42 -27.30 -2.77
CA ASN A 52 -17.12 -28.31 -1.75
C ASN A 52 -16.09 -27.85 -0.70
N CYS A 53 -15.98 -26.54 -0.45
CA CYS A 53 -15.04 -25.99 0.52
C CYS A 53 -15.54 -26.20 1.95
N ARG A 54 -14.60 -26.20 2.89
CA ARG A 54 -14.82 -26.11 4.34
C ARG A 54 -14.46 -24.69 4.77
N VAL A 55 -15.37 -23.98 5.42
CA VAL A 55 -15.17 -22.57 5.75
C VAL A 55 -14.96 -22.37 7.23
N VAL A 56 -13.92 -21.62 7.60
CA VAL A 56 -13.63 -21.22 8.98
C VAL A 56 -13.71 -19.71 9.10
N LEU A 57 -14.61 -19.22 9.95
CA LEU A 57 -14.74 -17.80 10.27
C LEU A 57 -13.75 -17.44 11.39
N SER A 58 -12.70 -16.70 11.06
CA SER A 58 -11.69 -16.22 12.02
C SER A 58 -12.00 -14.82 12.53
N GLY A 59 -11.46 -14.50 13.70
CA GLY A 59 -11.57 -13.18 14.30
C GLY A 59 -11.26 -13.21 15.80
N THR A 60 -11.31 -12.04 16.41
CA THR A 60 -11.24 -11.88 17.87
C THR A 60 -12.60 -12.09 18.51
N LYS A 61 -12.65 -12.22 19.83
CA LYS A 61 -13.92 -12.26 20.59
C LYS A 61 -14.79 -11.02 20.35
N LYS A 62 -14.18 -9.85 20.09
CA LYS A 62 -14.92 -8.60 19.82
C LYS A 62 -15.62 -8.62 18.46
N GLU A 63 -15.12 -9.41 17.51
CA GLU A 63 -15.67 -9.52 16.17
C GLU A 63 -16.80 -10.56 16.06
N LEU A 64 -17.08 -11.31 17.14
CA LEU A 64 -18.22 -12.24 17.19
C LEU A 64 -19.56 -11.55 16.92
N SER A 65 -19.71 -10.27 17.27
CA SER A 65 -20.93 -9.50 16.96
C SER A 65 -21.20 -9.36 15.45
N ILE A 66 -20.16 -9.49 14.61
CA ILE A 66 -20.25 -9.46 13.15
C ILE A 66 -20.30 -10.88 12.59
N ILE A 67 -19.53 -11.80 13.18
CA ILE A 67 -19.36 -13.18 12.69
C ILE A 67 -20.56 -14.06 13.00
N GLU A 68 -21.15 -13.95 14.19
CA GLU A 68 -22.28 -14.79 14.60
C GLU A 68 -23.50 -14.61 13.69
N PRO A 69 -23.92 -13.38 13.32
CA PRO A 69 -25.01 -13.21 12.36
C PRO A 69 -24.73 -13.83 10.98
N ILE A 70 -23.47 -13.80 10.52
CA ILE A 70 -23.07 -14.45 9.26
C ILE A 70 -23.24 -15.96 9.39
N TYR A 71 -22.70 -16.55 10.46
CA TYR A 71 -22.78 -17.97 10.72
C TYR A 71 -24.22 -18.49 10.83
N GLN A 72 -25.08 -17.77 11.58
CA GLN A 72 -26.48 -18.15 11.77
C GLN A 72 -27.31 -18.07 10.47
N ALA A 73 -26.88 -17.27 9.50
CA ALA A 73 -27.53 -17.17 8.20
C ALA A 73 -27.03 -18.22 7.17
N CYS A 74 -25.97 -18.97 7.49
CA CYS A 74 -25.41 -20.01 6.62
C CYS A 74 -25.90 -21.42 6.98
N LYS A 75 -25.74 -22.37 6.06
CA LYS A 75 -25.82 -23.81 6.38
C LYS A 75 -24.57 -24.23 7.15
N GLN A 76 -24.74 -24.67 8.38
CA GLN A 76 -23.65 -24.82 9.36
C GLN A 76 -22.75 -26.06 9.13
N GLU A 77 -23.22 -27.06 8.37
CA GLU A 77 -22.52 -28.34 8.13
C GLU A 77 -21.09 -28.19 7.57
N ASN A 78 -20.79 -27.06 6.94
CA ASN A 78 -19.51 -26.77 6.30
C ASN A 78 -18.89 -25.43 6.74
N VAL A 79 -19.38 -24.87 7.85
CA VAL A 79 -18.94 -23.56 8.37
C VAL A 79 -18.62 -23.71 9.84
N PHE A 80 -17.50 -23.14 10.30
CA PHE A 80 -17.09 -23.19 11.70
C PHE A 80 -16.59 -21.84 12.20
N ILE A 81 -17.02 -21.43 13.40
CA ILE A 81 -16.50 -20.22 14.05
C ILE A 81 -15.23 -20.57 14.84
N ALA A 82 -14.08 -20.09 14.35
CA ALA A 82 -12.82 -20.07 15.11
C ALA A 82 -12.61 -18.74 15.85
N ALA A 83 -13.45 -17.74 15.59
CA ALA A 83 -13.33 -16.42 16.20
C ALA A 83 -13.33 -16.48 17.74
N GLY A 84 -12.32 -15.84 18.34
CA GLY A 84 -12.13 -15.83 19.79
C GLY A 84 -11.67 -17.15 20.41
N LYS A 85 -11.42 -18.20 19.61
CA LYS A 85 -10.89 -19.50 20.07
C LYS A 85 -9.37 -19.60 19.95
N THR A 86 -8.73 -18.81 19.09
CA THR A 86 -7.28 -18.83 18.87
C THR A 86 -6.57 -17.65 19.55
N ASN A 87 -5.34 -17.87 20.02
CA ASN A 87 -4.36 -16.79 20.23
C ASN A 87 -3.54 -16.52 18.93
N ILE A 88 -2.55 -15.61 18.97
CA ILE A 88 -1.76 -15.26 17.77
C ILE A 88 -1.00 -16.48 17.19
N PRO A 89 -0.17 -17.22 17.95
CA PRO A 89 0.48 -18.44 17.43
C PRO A 89 -0.49 -19.48 16.88
N GLN A 90 -1.62 -19.71 17.56
CA GLN A 90 -2.65 -20.65 17.13
C GLN A 90 -3.37 -20.21 15.86
N LEU A 91 -3.58 -18.89 15.67
CA LEU A 91 -4.13 -18.35 14.43
C LEU A 91 -3.13 -18.54 13.29
N SER A 92 -1.83 -18.27 13.49
CA SER A 92 -0.80 -18.58 12.50
C SER A 92 -0.77 -20.07 12.14
N ALA A 93 -0.94 -20.95 13.13
CA ALA A 93 -1.02 -22.39 12.92
C ALA A 93 -2.27 -22.81 12.12
N LEU A 94 -3.43 -22.22 12.41
CA LEU A 94 -4.66 -22.39 11.63
C LEU A 94 -4.47 -21.94 10.18
N LEU A 95 -3.92 -20.74 9.97
CA LEU A 95 -3.63 -20.24 8.63
C LEU A 95 -2.67 -21.17 7.89
N LYS A 96 -1.61 -21.66 8.56
CA LYS A 96 -0.59 -22.55 7.98
C LYS A 96 -1.17 -23.86 7.42
N ILE A 97 -2.21 -24.40 8.04
CA ILE A 97 -2.89 -25.63 7.58
C ILE A 97 -4.08 -25.36 6.66
N SER A 98 -4.38 -24.09 6.37
CA SER A 98 -5.46 -23.69 5.48
C SER A 98 -4.98 -23.56 4.05
N ASP A 99 -5.86 -23.81 3.09
CA ASP A 99 -5.52 -23.75 1.67
C ASP A 99 -5.52 -22.31 1.14
N ILE A 100 -6.35 -21.44 1.74
CA ILE A 100 -6.44 -20.02 1.36
C ILE A 100 -7.06 -19.18 2.47
N LEU A 101 -6.65 -17.91 2.57
CA LEU A 101 -7.32 -16.88 3.36
C LEU A 101 -8.05 -15.89 2.44
N VAL A 102 -9.32 -15.62 2.73
CA VAL A 102 -10.06 -14.49 2.16
C VAL A 102 -10.29 -13.44 3.23
N THR A 103 -9.88 -12.20 2.96
CA THR A 103 -9.87 -11.14 3.98
C THR A 103 -9.90 -9.74 3.38
N GLY A 104 -10.08 -8.71 4.22
CA GLY A 104 -9.71 -7.34 3.88
C GLY A 104 -8.26 -7.01 4.28
N ASP A 105 -7.90 -5.72 4.22
CA ASP A 105 -6.66 -5.19 4.79
C ASP A 105 -6.63 -5.32 6.33
N THR A 106 -6.13 -6.45 6.83
CA THR A 106 -6.14 -6.84 8.25
C THR A 106 -4.86 -7.57 8.68
N GLY A 107 -4.58 -7.62 9.99
CA GLY A 107 -3.44 -8.36 10.54
C GLY A 107 -3.33 -9.83 10.09
N PRO A 108 -4.43 -10.62 10.08
CA PRO A 108 -4.42 -11.99 9.57
C PRO A 108 -3.91 -12.15 8.13
N MET A 109 -4.10 -11.15 7.27
CA MET A 109 -3.53 -11.13 5.92
C MET A 109 -2.00 -11.26 5.94
N HIS A 110 -1.35 -10.44 6.77
CA HIS A 110 0.11 -10.46 6.92
C HIS A 110 0.60 -11.73 7.61
N MET A 111 -0.20 -12.29 8.53
CA MET A 111 0.13 -13.57 9.16
C MET A 111 0.07 -14.73 8.16
N ALA A 112 -0.93 -14.75 7.26
CA ALA A 112 -1.09 -15.78 6.25
C ALA A 112 0.10 -15.82 5.29
N VAL A 113 0.53 -14.67 4.76
CA VAL A 113 1.71 -14.61 3.89
C VAL A 113 2.99 -15.06 4.60
N ALA A 114 3.16 -14.72 5.89
CA ALA A 114 4.33 -15.13 6.66
C ALA A 114 4.43 -16.65 6.87
N VAL A 115 3.29 -17.35 6.87
CA VAL A 115 3.25 -18.82 6.99
C VAL A 115 3.10 -19.53 5.64
N GLY A 116 3.05 -18.79 4.53
CA GLY A 116 2.97 -19.30 3.17
C GLY A 116 1.56 -19.69 2.71
N THR A 117 0.53 -19.16 3.35
CA THR A 117 -0.88 -19.38 2.97
C THR A 117 -1.29 -18.36 1.90
N PRO A 118 -1.78 -18.79 0.73
CA PRO A 118 -2.29 -17.88 -0.30
C PRO A 118 -3.40 -16.96 0.22
N VAL A 119 -3.43 -15.73 -0.29
CA VAL A 119 -4.42 -14.71 0.09
C VAL A 119 -5.21 -14.23 -1.12
N VAL A 120 -6.51 -14.11 -0.96
CA VAL A 120 -7.38 -13.29 -1.82
C VAL A 120 -7.97 -12.19 -0.95
N SER A 121 -7.68 -10.94 -1.30
CA SER A 121 -7.92 -9.80 -0.41
C SER A 121 -8.70 -8.69 -1.09
N MET A 122 -9.53 -7.99 -0.31
CA MET A 122 -10.27 -6.81 -0.76
C MET A 122 -9.80 -5.55 -0.02
N PHE A 123 -9.50 -4.51 -0.78
CA PHE A 123 -8.99 -3.25 -0.24
C PHE A 123 -10.07 -2.18 -0.37
N LEU A 124 -10.77 -1.92 0.74
CA LEU A 124 -11.92 -1.01 0.78
C LEU A 124 -11.56 0.32 1.47
N ALA A 125 -12.33 1.36 1.15
CA ALA A 125 -12.18 2.70 1.70
C ALA A 125 -10.78 3.30 1.51
N SER A 126 -10.01 3.47 2.59
CA SER A 126 -8.67 4.09 2.55
C SER A 126 -7.54 3.07 2.48
N ALA A 127 -7.85 1.79 2.32
CA ALA A 127 -6.82 0.75 2.15
C ALA A 127 -6.43 0.65 0.67
N PHE A 128 -5.12 0.59 0.41
CA PHE A 128 -4.55 0.46 -0.93
C PHE A 128 -3.54 -0.69 -1.00
N GLY A 129 -3.67 -1.54 -2.01
CA GLY A 129 -2.79 -2.71 -2.18
C GLY A 129 -1.30 -2.36 -2.26
N PHE A 130 -0.93 -1.24 -2.89
CA PHE A 130 0.46 -0.80 -2.96
C PHE A 130 1.03 -0.27 -1.62
N GLU A 131 0.18 -0.01 -0.62
CA GLU A 131 0.60 0.48 0.69
C GLU A 131 0.73 -0.66 1.71
N THR A 132 -0.27 -1.54 1.78
CA THR A 132 -0.35 -2.62 2.79
C THR A 132 -0.66 -3.99 2.20
N GLY A 133 -0.43 -4.20 0.91
CA GLY A 133 -0.67 -5.46 0.22
C GLY A 133 0.04 -6.68 0.83
N PRO A 134 -0.42 -7.90 0.51
CA PRO A 134 0.23 -9.13 0.93
C PRO A 134 1.66 -9.23 0.34
N TYR A 135 2.67 -9.17 1.22
CA TYR A 135 4.09 -9.23 0.84
C TYR A 135 4.57 -10.68 0.63
N SER A 136 4.09 -11.32 -0.45
CA SER A 136 4.59 -12.61 -0.95
C SER A 136 4.08 -12.86 -2.38
N GLU A 137 4.55 -13.91 -3.06
CA GLU A 137 4.14 -14.25 -4.43
C GLU A 137 2.68 -14.72 -4.54
N GLY A 138 2.04 -14.34 -5.64
CA GLY A 138 0.82 -14.99 -6.12
C GLY A 138 -0.43 -14.71 -5.31
N ASN A 139 -0.48 -13.65 -4.51
CA ASN A 139 -1.71 -13.26 -3.82
C ASN A 139 -2.57 -12.37 -4.72
N ILE A 140 -3.88 -12.44 -4.55
CA ILE A 140 -4.84 -11.68 -5.35
C ILE A 140 -5.38 -10.52 -4.53
N ILE A 141 -5.37 -9.33 -5.12
CA ILE A 141 -5.87 -8.10 -4.51
C ILE A 141 -6.99 -7.54 -5.39
N LEU A 142 -8.16 -7.32 -4.81
CA LEU A 142 -9.27 -6.62 -5.43
C LEU A 142 -9.33 -5.18 -4.88
N GLN A 143 -9.19 -4.20 -5.77
CA GLN A 143 -9.24 -2.77 -5.43
C GLN A 143 -10.37 -2.11 -6.22
N PRO A 144 -11.44 -1.61 -5.57
CA PRO A 144 -12.46 -0.82 -6.23
C PRO A 144 -11.88 0.48 -6.82
N VAL A 145 -12.32 0.87 -8.01
CA VAL A 145 -11.91 2.10 -8.69
C VAL A 145 -13.11 3.05 -8.78
N LEU A 146 -13.02 4.15 -8.04
CA LEU A 146 -14.07 5.15 -7.91
C LEU A 146 -13.47 6.56 -7.86
N GLU A 147 -14.21 7.55 -8.37
CA GLU A 147 -13.81 8.96 -8.36
C GLU A 147 -13.70 9.57 -6.96
N CYS A 148 -14.39 8.99 -5.96
CA CYS A 148 -14.34 9.47 -4.58
C CYS A 148 -13.10 8.98 -3.80
N GLY A 149 -12.31 8.07 -4.37
CA GLY A 149 -11.07 7.57 -3.79
C GLY A 149 -9.86 8.45 -4.18
N PRO A 150 -8.81 8.52 -3.35
CA PRO A 150 -8.62 7.83 -2.06
C PRO A 150 -9.45 8.42 -0.91
N CYS A 151 -9.95 7.56 -0.02
CA CYS A 151 -10.72 7.99 1.14
C CYS A 151 -9.84 8.57 2.25
N ASN A 152 -10.31 9.62 2.93
CA ASN A 152 -9.68 10.09 4.16
C ASN A 152 -9.91 9.07 5.32
N PRO A 153 -8.86 8.53 5.96
CA PRO A 153 -9.00 7.55 7.03
C PRO A 153 -9.72 8.11 8.27
N ASN A 154 -9.65 9.43 8.51
CA ASN A 154 -10.21 10.09 9.69
C ASN A 154 -11.63 10.63 9.47
N LYS A 155 -12.21 10.46 8.28
CA LYS A 155 -13.59 10.86 7.99
C LYS A 155 -14.49 9.64 7.75
N GLY A 156 -15.75 9.78 8.17
CA GLY A 156 -16.81 8.82 7.84
C GLY A 156 -17.13 8.84 6.35
N CYS A 157 -17.78 7.79 5.86
CA CYS A 157 -18.23 7.67 4.48
C CYS A 157 -19.76 7.69 4.45
N ALA A 158 -20.34 8.55 3.61
CA ALA A 158 -21.79 8.63 3.42
C ALA A 158 -22.30 7.74 2.27
N ARG A 159 -21.41 7.26 1.39
CA ARG A 159 -21.73 6.46 0.21
C ARG A 159 -20.71 5.32 0.05
N PRO A 160 -20.91 4.17 0.70
CA PRO A 160 -19.97 3.06 0.68
C PRO A 160 -20.01 2.24 -0.62
N ASP A 161 -20.20 2.90 -1.77
CA ASP A 161 -20.41 2.29 -3.09
C ASP A 161 -19.26 1.33 -3.48
N CYS A 162 -18.05 1.58 -2.96
CA CYS A 162 -16.89 0.70 -3.14
C CYS A 162 -17.12 -0.74 -2.67
N HIS A 163 -18.01 -0.95 -1.70
CA HIS A 163 -18.35 -2.29 -1.21
C HIS A 163 -19.12 -3.08 -2.26
N ASP A 164 -19.97 -2.42 -3.06
CA ASP A 164 -20.87 -3.03 -4.03
C ASP A 164 -20.19 -3.40 -5.34
N LEU A 165 -19.03 -2.82 -5.63
CA LEU A 165 -18.23 -3.16 -6.81
C LEU A 165 -17.57 -4.53 -6.72
N ILE A 166 -17.28 -5.00 -5.51
CA ILE A 166 -16.82 -6.37 -5.29
C ILE A 166 -18.05 -7.20 -4.92
N SER A 167 -18.40 -8.18 -5.75
CA SER A 167 -19.50 -9.12 -5.51
C SER A 167 -19.02 -10.42 -4.85
N PRO A 168 -19.89 -11.12 -4.11
CA PRO A 168 -19.66 -12.49 -3.64
C PRO A 168 -19.24 -13.45 -4.75
N GLU A 169 -19.86 -13.35 -5.92
CA GLU A 169 -19.57 -14.20 -7.07
C GLU A 169 -18.15 -13.97 -7.60
N LEU A 170 -17.73 -12.71 -7.75
CA LEU A 170 -16.37 -12.38 -8.17
C LEU A 170 -15.34 -12.88 -7.15
N MET A 171 -15.60 -12.65 -5.85
CA MET A 171 -14.73 -13.11 -4.78
C MET A 171 -14.60 -14.64 -4.77
N ALA A 172 -15.72 -15.35 -4.93
CA ALA A 172 -15.73 -16.81 -5.01
C ALA A 172 -14.97 -17.31 -6.24
N GLN A 173 -15.18 -16.72 -7.42
CA GLN A 173 -14.51 -17.09 -8.65
C GLN A 173 -12.99 -16.96 -8.54
N LEU A 174 -12.50 -15.83 -8.02
CA LEU A 174 -11.05 -15.61 -7.82
C LEU A 174 -10.47 -16.51 -6.72
N THR A 175 -11.22 -16.76 -5.65
CA THR A 175 -10.83 -17.72 -4.61
C THR A 175 -10.67 -19.13 -5.19
N THR A 176 -11.63 -19.59 -5.97
CA THR A 176 -11.61 -20.91 -6.61
C THR A 176 -10.50 -21.03 -7.67
N LEU A 177 -10.27 -19.98 -8.47
CA LEU A 177 -9.15 -19.95 -9.40
C LEU A 177 -7.82 -20.06 -8.65
N ARG A 178 -7.66 -19.27 -7.58
CA ARG A 178 -6.41 -19.26 -6.81
C ARG A 178 -6.15 -20.55 -6.04
N LEU A 179 -7.21 -21.22 -5.57
CA LEU A 179 -7.15 -22.55 -4.95
C LEU A 179 -6.64 -23.62 -5.92
N LYS A 180 -6.92 -23.49 -7.22
CA LYS A 180 -6.47 -24.44 -8.24
C LYS A 180 -5.02 -24.23 -8.62
N GLU A 181 -4.64 -22.98 -8.87
CA GLU A 181 -3.29 -22.62 -9.31
C GLU A 181 -2.96 -21.16 -9.05
N ASP A 182 -1.67 -20.85 -9.17
CA ASP A 182 -1.19 -19.48 -9.27
C ASP A 182 -1.27 -19.02 -10.73
N PHE A 183 -2.21 -18.12 -11.02
CA PHE A 183 -2.53 -17.68 -12.39
C PHE A 183 -2.00 -16.26 -12.66
N ARG A 184 -1.43 -16.05 -13.85
CA ARG A 184 -0.95 -14.72 -14.31
C ARG A 184 -1.89 -14.03 -15.27
N GLN A 185 -2.97 -14.70 -15.66
CA GLN A 185 -3.98 -14.15 -16.57
C GLN A 185 -5.36 -14.51 -16.05
N LEU A 186 -6.27 -13.53 -16.09
CA LEU A 186 -7.67 -13.76 -15.78
C LEU A 186 -8.38 -14.44 -16.97
N PRO A 187 -9.47 -15.19 -16.70
CA PRO A 187 -10.46 -15.52 -17.70
C PRO A 187 -10.91 -14.28 -18.51
N GLN A 188 -11.21 -14.47 -19.80
CA GLN A 188 -11.47 -13.37 -20.74
C GLN A 188 -12.62 -12.46 -20.31
N ASP A 189 -13.65 -13.01 -19.67
CA ASP A 189 -14.79 -12.31 -19.09
C ASP A 189 -14.41 -11.38 -17.93
N LEU A 190 -13.33 -11.69 -17.21
CA LEU A 190 -12.84 -10.88 -16.09
C LEU A 190 -11.76 -9.87 -16.49
N GLN A 191 -11.06 -10.04 -17.61
CA GLN A 191 -9.99 -9.12 -18.03
C GLN A 191 -10.49 -7.68 -18.21
N ASN A 192 -11.70 -7.51 -18.74
CA ASN A 192 -12.32 -6.20 -19.01
C ASN A 192 -13.32 -5.77 -17.92
N LEU A 193 -13.19 -6.31 -16.70
CA LEU A 193 -14.06 -5.95 -15.58
C LEU A 193 -13.98 -4.44 -15.29
N LYS A 194 -15.13 -3.80 -15.10
CA LYS A 194 -15.24 -2.38 -14.74
C LYS A 194 -15.52 -2.24 -13.25
N GLY A 195 -15.05 -1.15 -12.66
CA GLY A 195 -15.26 -0.78 -11.25
C GLY A 195 -14.29 -1.46 -10.28
N VAL A 196 -13.60 -2.53 -10.69
CA VAL A 196 -12.63 -3.22 -9.85
C VAL A 196 -11.36 -3.47 -10.65
N GLN A 197 -10.25 -3.12 -10.04
CA GLN A 197 -8.91 -3.44 -10.50
C GLN A 197 -8.41 -4.66 -9.73
N ILE A 198 -7.99 -5.70 -10.44
CA ILE A 198 -7.47 -6.93 -9.85
C ILE A 198 -5.96 -6.96 -10.03
N TYR A 199 -5.23 -7.22 -8.96
CA TYR A 199 -3.78 -7.38 -8.99
C TYR A 199 -3.34 -8.77 -8.53
N ARG A 200 -2.17 -9.19 -9.00
CA ARG A 200 -1.39 -10.30 -8.46
C ARG A 200 -0.10 -9.76 -7.85
N SER A 201 0.22 -10.16 -6.63
CA SER A 201 1.52 -9.81 -6.03
C SER A 201 2.66 -10.65 -6.62
N TYR A 202 3.82 -10.03 -6.83
CA TYR A 202 5.03 -10.69 -7.31
C TYR A 202 6.30 -10.00 -6.79
N PHE A 203 7.44 -10.66 -6.81
CA PHE A 203 8.74 -10.05 -6.64
C PHE A 203 9.35 -9.71 -7.99
N ASP A 204 9.75 -8.45 -8.15
CA ASP A 204 10.48 -8.03 -9.33
C ASP A 204 11.92 -8.55 -9.33
N GLN A 205 12.65 -8.27 -10.41
CA GLN A 205 14.06 -8.66 -10.57
C GLN A 205 15.00 -8.04 -9.50
N TRP A 206 14.55 -7.02 -8.79
CA TRP A 206 15.30 -6.36 -7.72
C TRP A 206 14.96 -6.95 -6.33
N GLY A 207 14.05 -7.93 -6.27
CA GLY A 207 13.60 -8.55 -5.03
C GLY A 207 12.58 -7.70 -4.25
N PHE A 208 11.97 -6.69 -4.88
CA PHE A 208 10.89 -5.92 -4.26
C PHE A 208 9.54 -6.54 -4.60
N CYS A 209 8.67 -6.65 -3.60
CA CYS A 209 7.28 -7.02 -3.85
C CYS A 209 6.56 -5.87 -4.57
N ASP A 210 5.87 -6.20 -5.64
CA ASP A 210 5.09 -5.30 -6.48
C ASP A 210 3.76 -5.95 -6.86
N LEU A 211 2.86 -5.19 -7.49
CA LEU A 211 1.53 -5.64 -7.90
C LEU A 211 1.39 -5.55 -9.42
N GLU A 212 1.19 -6.70 -10.06
CA GLU A 212 0.89 -6.79 -11.48
C GLU A 212 -0.61 -6.67 -11.70
N SER A 213 -1.02 -5.77 -12.61
CA SER A 213 -2.41 -5.60 -13.01
C SER A 213 -2.89 -6.77 -13.85
N LEU A 214 -3.92 -7.49 -13.39
CA LEU A 214 -4.54 -8.58 -14.15
C LEU A 214 -5.73 -8.12 -15.00
N THR A 215 -6.38 -7.00 -14.64
CA THR A 215 -7.41 -6.36 -15.46
C THR A 215 -6.80 -5.34 -16.43
N THR A 216 -7.44 -5.11 -17.58
CA THR A 216 -6.98 -4.17 -18.61
C THR A 216 -7.80 -2.88 -18.67
N SER A 217 -8.87 -2.78 -17.87
CA SER A 217 -9.81 -1.64 -17.88
C SER A 217 -9.23 -0.34 -17.35
N TYR A 218 -8.19 -0.40 -16.52
CA TYR A 218 -7.57 0.77 -15.90
C TYR A 218 -6.08 0.79 -16.16
N LYS A 219 -5.59 1.99 -16.47
CA LYS A 219 -4.15 2.22 -16.60
C LYS A 219 -3.60 2.71 -15.26
N ASP A 220 -2.52 2.07 -14.82
CA ASP A 220 -1.75 2.55 -13.68
C ASP A 220 -0.85 3.71 -14.11
N TRP A 221 -1.34 4.93 -13.87
CA TRP A 221 -0.57 6.16 -14.14
C TRP A 221 0.53 6.43 -13.10
N TYR A 222 0.53 5.72 -11.96
CA TYR A 222 1.51 5.87 -10.88
C TYR A 222 2.75 5.00 -11.07
N ALA A 223 2.64 3.89 -11.82
CA ALA A 223 3.75 2.95 -12.05
C ALA A 223 5.08 3.63 -12.42
N PRO A 224 5.12 4.58 -13.36
CA PRO A 224 6.34 5.31 -13.70
C PRO A 224 7.01 6.02 -12.54
N PHE A 225 6.21 6.70 -11.72
CA PHE A 225 6.69 7.48 -10.59
C PHE A 225 7.18 6.54 -9.49
N ARG A 226 6.50 5.40 -9.27
CA ARG A 226 6.97 4.36 -8.35
C ARG A 226 8.31 3.79 -8.79
N ASP A 227 8.50 3.50 -10.07
CA ASP A 227 9.76 3.02 -10.63
C ASP A 227 10.89 4.05 -10.46
N ALA A 228 10.61 5.32 -10.73
CA ALA A 228 11.57 6.42 -10.57
C ALA A 228 11.96 6.63 -9.10
N TYR A 229 10.99 6.58 -8.18
CA TYR A 229 11.27 6.65 -6.74
C TYR A 229 12.04 5.43 -6.24
N ARG A 230 11.70 4.23 -6.69
CA ARG A 230 12.44 3.01 -6.33
C ARG A 230 13.92 3.15 -6.68
N LYS A 231 14.21 3.56 -7.92
CA LYS A 231 15.59 3.85 -8.37
C LYS A 231 16.24 4.94 -7.54
N LEU A 232 15.54 6.05 -7.32
CA LEU A 232 16.04 7.15 -6.49
C LEU A 232 16.44 6.69 -5.10
N TRP A 233 15.58 5.94 -4.41
CA TRP A 233 15.84 5.53 -3.03
C TRP A 233 16.90 4.45 -2.93
N LEU A 234 17.00 3.54 -3.91
CA LEU A 234 18.12 2.60 -4.01
C LEU A 234 19.46 3.33 -4.11
N ASP A 235 19.52 4.33 -5.00
CA ASP A 235 20.69 5.17 -5.20
C ASP A 235 21.04 6.04 -3.98
N ASP A 236 20.03 6.54 -3.27
CA ASP A 236 20.17 7.55 -2.23
C ASP A 236 20.40 6.92 -0.83
N LEU A 237 19.81 5.74 -0.57
CA LEU A 237 19.84 5.06 0.73
C LEU A 237 20.67 3.77 0.71
N GLY A 238 20.76 3.07 -0.43
CA GLY A 238 21.00 1.64 -0.46
C GLY A 238 22.45 1.18 -0.64
N GLY A 239 23.28 1.90 -1.40
CA GLY A 239 24.68 1.51 -1.64
C GLY A 239 24.92 0.09 -2.20
N PHE A 240 23.89 -0.70 -2.54
CA PHE A 240 24.01 -2.11 -2.93
C PHE A 240 22.92 -2.55 -3.90
N LEU A 241 23.36 -2.91 -5.10
CA LEU A 241 23.26 -4.21 -5.80
C LEU A 241 23.79 -3.91 -7.22
N GLU A 242 24.57 -4.82 -7.82
CA GLU A 242 24.87 -4.67 -9.25
C GLU A 242 23.53 -4.55 -9.98
N ALA A 243 23.31 -3.42 -10.65
CA ALA A 243 22.06 -3.17 -11.33
C ALA A 243 21.79 -4.33 -12.31
N PRO A 244 20.63 -4.99 -12.25
CA PRO A 244 20.22 -5.91 -13.30
C PRO A 244 20.34 -5.20 -14.66
N THR A 245 20.92 -5.88 -15.65
CA THR A 245 21.05 -5.34 -17.01
C THR A 245 19.67 -5.01 -17.56
N HIS A 246 19.34 -3.72 -17.64
CA HIS A 246 17.99 -3.26 -17.98
C HIS A 246 17.91 -2.89 -19.47
N GLU A 247 16.98 -3.50 -20.21
CA GLU A 247 16.43 -2.87 -21.40
C GLU A 247 15.42 -1.80 -20.96
N SER A 248 15.66 -0.56 -21.37
CA SER A 248 14.76 0.56 -21.11
C SER A 248 13.51 0.40 -21.98
N LYS A 249 12.37 0.04 -21.38
CA LYS A 249 11.07 0.26 -22.03
C LYS A 249 10.70 1.74 -21.88
N SER A 250 11.26 2.56 -22.75
CA SER A 250 10.83 3.95 -22.95
C SER A 250 9.53 3.98 -23.74
N SER A 251 8.45 4.46 -23.12
CA SER A 251 7.25 4.90 -23.84
C SER A 251 6.32 5.65 -22.87
N MET A 252 6.54 6.95 -22.69
CA MET A 252 5.76 7.71 -21.70
C MET A 252 5.60 9.21 -21.99
N LEU A 253 5.78 9.61 -23.25
CA LEU A 253 5.93 11.01 -23.65
C LEU A 253 4.68 11.92 -23.52
N LYS A 254 3.56 11.48 -22.92
CA LYS A 254 2.32 12.28 -22.87
C LYS A 254 1.80 12.68 -21.48
N THR A 255 2.31 12.10 -20.39
CA THR A 255 1.80 12.37 -19.02
C THR A 255 2.79 13.18 -18.18
N VAL A 256 3.91 13.63 -18.74
CA VAL A 256 5.06 14.14 -17.95
C VAL A 256 5.14 15.67 -17.91
N VAL A 257 4.37 16.40 -18.75
CA VAL A 257 4.59 17.84 -18.95
C VAL A 257 4.32 18.69 -17.70
N GLY A 258 3.21 18.48 -16.99
CA GLY A 258 2.90 19.27 -15.79
C GLY A 258 3.82 18.95 -14.61
N GLU A 259 4.15 17.68 -14.43
CA GLU A 259 5.03 17.21 -13.37
C GLU A 259 6.47 17.69 -13.55
N LEU A 260 6.91 17.96 -14.78
CA LEU A 260 8.21 18.61 -15.04
C LEU A 260 8.23 20.05 -14.54
N GLU A 261 7.15 20.81 -14.72
CA GLU A 261 7.06 22.19 -14.20
C GLU A 261 7.19 22.21 -12.68
N GLY A 262 6.50 21.29 -11.99
CA GLY A 262 6.64 21.12 -10.55
C GLY A 262 8.07 20.73 -10.14
N LEU A 263 8.72 19.85 -10.90
CA LEU A 263 10.07 19.41 -10.61
C LEU A 263 11.11 20.52 -10.82
N ASP A 264 10.93 21.34 -11.86
CA ASP A 264 11.72 22.55 -12.11
C ASP A 264 11.58 23.54 -10.96
N ALA A 265 10.35 23.75 -10.47
CA ALA A 265 10.10 24.61 -9.32
C ALA A 265 10.81 24.10 -8.04
N ILE A 266 10.83 22.79 -7.80
CA ILE A 266 11.59 22.19 -6.68
C ILE A 266 13.09 22.44 -6.84
N VAL A 267 13.66 22.19 -8.03
CA VAL A 267 15.10 22.39 -8.28
C VAL A 267 15.49 23.85 -8.10
N GLN A 268 14.72 24.78 -8.67
CA GLN A 268 14.94 26.22 -8.52
C GLN A 268 14.80 26.67 -7.06
N GLY A 269 13.80 26.14 -6.34
CA GLY A 269 13.64 26.39 -4.91
C GLY A 269 14.87 25.92 -4.13
N ALA A 270 15.40 24.74 -4.45
CA ALA A 270 16.58 24.21 -3.82
C ALA A 270 17.83 25.09 -4.07
N GLU A 271 18.05 25.53 -5.31
CA GLU A 271 19.15 26.41 -5.69
C GLU A 271 19.07 27.79 -5.02
N LYS A 272 17.87 28.38 -4.96
CA LYS A 272 17.64 29.64 -4.23
C LYS A 272 17.96 29.49 -2.75
N GLY A 273 17.53 28.39 -2.13
CA GLY A 273 17.84 28.12 -0.73
C GLY A 273 19.34 27.97 -0.47
N LEU A 274 20.07 27.27 -1.35
CA LEU A 274 21.53 27.16 -1.25
C LEU A 274 22.21 28.53 -1.35
N ASN A 275 21.78 29.38 -2.27
CA ASN A 275 22.32 30.74 -2.40
C ASN A 275 22.05 31.58 -1.14
N ALA A 276 20.85 31.49 -0.58
CA ALA A 276 20.48 32.16 0.66
C ALA A 276 21.28 31.63 1.87
N ILE A 277 21.54 30.32 1.94
CA ILE A 277 22.38 29.72 2.98
C ILE A 277 23.84 30.15 2.86
N ALA A 278 24.39 30.22 1.64
CA ALA A 278 25.74 30.72 1.41
C ALA A 278 25.88 32.21 1.78
N GLU A 279 24.82 33.01 1.65
CA GLU A 279 24.77 34.37 2.20
C GLU A 279 24.68 34.36 3.73
N LEU A 280 23.83 33.50 4.31
CA LEU A 280 23.68 33.34 5.76
C LEU A 280 25.02 32.99 6.43
N GLN A 281 25.75 32.01 5.91
CA GLN A 281 27.08 31.61 6.42
C GLN A 281 28.09 32.77 6.37
N ARG A 282 28.08 33.56 5.28
CA ARG A 282 28.94 34.75 5.17
C ARG A 282 28.62 35.81 6.23
N LEU A 283 27.33 36.02 6.53
CA LEU A 283 26.91 36.98 7.56
C LEU A 283 27.18 36.48 8.98
N ILE A 284 27.06 35.17 9.24
CA ILE A 284 27.40 34.59 10.55
C ILE A 284 28.91 34.74 10.82
N ALA A 285 29.74 34.54 9.79
CA ALA A 285 31.19 34.69 9.91
C ALA A 285 31.66 36.15 10.07
N ASP A 286 30.87 37.14 9.66
CA ASP A 286 31.18 38.56 9.78
C ASP A 286 30.50 39.22 10.99
N VAL A 287 31.30 39.47 12.03
CA VAL A 287 30.86 40.11 13.29
C VAL A 287 30.30 41.53 13.07
N SER A 288 30.59 42.16 11.93
CA SER A 288 30.11 43.51 11.58
C SER A 288 28.76 43.51 10.85
N SER A 289 28.22 42.34 10.53
CA SER A 289 27.01 42.21 9.72
C SER A 289 25.75 42.72 10.45
N PRO A 290 24.87 43.48 9.77
CA PRO A 290 23.68 44.05 10.40
C PRO A 290 22.65 42.95 10.75
N PRO A 291 22.15 42.89 12.00
CA PRO A 291 21.18 41.86 12.43
C PRO A 291 19.90 41.81 11.59
N ALA A 292 19.48 42.94 11.01
CA ALA A 292 18.33 43.02 10.11
C ALA A 292 18.49 42.11 8.89
N ARG A 293 19.70 42.00 8.33
CA ARG A 293 19.98 41.21 7.14
C ARG A 293 19.89 39.69 7.41
N LEU A 294 20.31 39.26 8.60
CA LEU A 294 20.12 37.87 9.05
C LEU A 294 18.62 37.51 9.11
N GLY A 295 17.79 38.42 9.63
CA GLY A 295 16.34 38.26 9.67
C GLY A 295 15.72 38.14 8.27
N GLU A 296 16.11 39.02 7.34
CA GLU A 296 15.64 39.00 5.94
C GLU A 296 15.91 37.66 5.24
N ILE A 297 17.12 37.10 5.41
CA ILE A 297 17.48 35.81 4.80
C ILE A 297 16.69 34.67 5.45
N SER A 298 16.51 34.69 6.77
CA SER A 298 15.69 33.69 7.46
C SER A 298 14.24 33.70 6.97
N GLU A 299 13.67 34.88 6.71
CA GLU A 299 12.33 35.04 6.12
C GLU A 299 12.29 34.56 4.66
N GLU A 300 13.34 34.82 3.88
CA GLU A 300 13.49 34.29 2.52
C GLU A 300 13.50 32.75 2.51
N LEU A 301 14.32 32.13 3.36
CA LEU A 301 14.38 30.67 3.50
C LEU A 301 13.02 30.08 3.87
N THR A 302 12.30 30.70 4.82
CA THR A 302 10.94 30.28 5.20
C THR A 302 9.96 30.35 4.03
N ARG A 303 10.07 31.37 3.17
CA ARG A 303 9.24 31.49 1.96
C ARG A 303 9.59 30.41 0.93
N ILE A 304 10.87 30.10 0.75
CA ILE A 304 11.34 29.04 -0.14
C ILE A 304 10.82 27.68 0.33
N ASP A 305 10.94 27.36 1.63
CA ASP A 305 10.44 26.11 2.19
C ASP A 305 8.94 25.92 1.91
N ARG A 306 8.14 26.96 2.19
CA ARG A 306 6.70 26.95 1.98
C ARG A 306 6.35 26.76 0.51
N HIS A 307 7.13 27.34 -0.40
CA HIS A 307 6.92 27.16 -1.82
C HIS A 307 7.19 25.70 -2.25
N ILE A 308 8.30 25.11 -1.79
CA ILE A 308 8.62 23.69 -2.04
C ILE A 308 7.51 22.78 -1.51
N GLU A 309 7.02 23.04 -0.30
CA GLU A 309 5.89 22.32 0.29
C GLU A 309 4.63 22.44 -0.58
N GLN A 310 4.27 23.65 -1.00
CA GLN A 310 3.11 23.90 -1.86
C GLN A 310 3.21 23.17 -3.19
N VAL A 311 4.39 23.15 -3.82
CA VAL A 311 4.63 22.39 -5.06
C VAL A 311 4.37 20.90 -4.82
N GLY A 312 4.82 20.34 -3.69
CA GLY A 312 4.52 18.95 -3.31
C GLY A 312 3.03 18.64 -3.13
N TYR A 313 2.22 19.63 -2.73
CA TYR A 313 0.76 19.48 -2.66
C TYR A 313 0.08 19.63 -4.02
N TYR A 314 0.52 20.58 -4.86
CA TYR A 314 -0.04 20.80 -6.19
C TYR A 314 0.30 19.69 -7.18
N PHE A 315 1.47 19.08 -7.03
CA PHE A 315 1.94 17.96 -7.83
C PHE A 315 2.12 16.73 -6.92
N PRO A 316 1.05 15.94 -6.69
CA PRO A 316 1.08 14.85 -5.71
C PRO A 316 2.20 13.82 -5.94
N TYR A 317 2.60 13.61 -7.20
CA TYR A 317 3.70 12.72 -7.56
C TYR A 317 5.08 13.22 -7.08
N LEU A 318 5.23 14.52 -6.82
CA LEU A 318 6.44 15.13 -6.26
C LEU A 318 6.37 15.26 -4.74
N GLY A 319 5.21 14.95 -4.14
CA GLY A 319 4.98 15.00 -2.70
C GLY A 319 6.06 14.31 -1.86
N PRO A 320 6.55 13.10 -2.21
CA PRO A 320 7.62 12.45 -1.47
C PRO A 320 8.93 13.27 -1.40
N LEU A 321 9.34 13.94 -2.49
CA LEU A 321 10.53 14.80 -2.49
C LEU A 321 10.38 15.97 -1.51
N ALA A 322 9.25 16.67 -1.58
CA ALA A 322 8.96 17.81 -0.72
C ALA A 322 8.85 17.40 0.76
N ARG A 323 8.16 16.29 1.06
CA ARG A 323 8.03 15.78 2.43
C ARG A 323 9.36 15.36 3.03
N MET A 324 10.22 14.69 2.27
CA MET A 324 11.54 14.29 2.78
C MET A 324 12.43 15.50 3.08
N PHE A 325 12.33 16.55 2.27
CA PHE A 325 12.99 17.82 2.56
C PHE A 325 12.49 18.44 3.88
N LEU A 326 11.17 18.55 4.05
CA LEU A 326 10.57 19.11 5.28
C LEU A 326 10.93 18.30 6.52
N PHE A 327 10.81 16.97 6.45
CA PHE A 327 11.20 16.10 7.57
C PHE A 327 12.69 16.19 7.88
N ALA A 328 13.56 16.35 6.89
CA ALA A 328 14.98 16.56 7.16
C ALA A 328 15.22 17.89 7.90
N LYS A 329 14.45 18.94 7.57
CA LYS A 329 14.52 20.23 8.29
C LYS A 329 14.01 20.15 9.72
N GLU A 330 12.93 19.40 9.98
CA GLU A 330 12.40 19.18 11.33
C GLU A 330 13.40 18.43 12.25
N ASN A 331 14.38 17.72 11.67
CA ASN A 331 15.42 16.99 12.39
C ASN A 331 16.72 17.79 12.57
N ILE A 332 16.77 19.06 12.14
CA ILE A 332 17.90 19.96 12.45
C ILE A 332 18.02 20.11 13.96
N SER A 333 19.24 20.01 14.48
CA SER A 333 19.48 20.07 15.93
C SER A 333 20.77 20.80 16.28
N GLY A 334 20.80 21.34 17.49
CA GLY A 334 21.88 22.18 17.99
C GLY A 334 21.45 23.65 18.15
N THR A 335 22.38 24.47 18.64
CA THR A 335 22.15 25.91 18.90
C THR A 335 23.19 26.80 18.22
N ASP A 336 24.23 26.21 17.64
CA ASP A 336 25.30 26.93 16.97
C ASP A 336 24.89 27.32 15.55
N ALA A 337 24.97 28.61 15.23
CA ALA A 337 24.44 29.15 13.98
C ALA A 337 25.17 28.60 12.74
N ASP A 338 26.48 28.39 12.81
CA ASP A 338 27.26 27.83 11.70
C ASP A 338 26.92 26.36 11.47
N VAL A 339 26.74 25.60 12.56
CA VAL A 339 26.31 24.20 12.48
C VAL A 339 24.91 24.09 11.88
N LEU A 340 23.97 24.94 12.30
CA LEU A 340 22.60 24.96 11.78
C LEU A 340 22.58 25.33 10.29
N ALA A 341 23.34 26.34 9.87
CA ALA A 341 23.45 26.73 8.46
C ALA A 341 24.04 25.60 7.60
N SER A 342 25.06 24.90 8.11
CA SER A 342 25.69 23.76 7.41
C SER A 342 24.75 22.55 7.28
N GLN A 343 23.94 22.27 8.32
CA GLN A 343 22.90 21.23 8.24
C GLN A 343 21.83 21.60 7.20
N MET A 344 21.40 22.87 7.17
CA MET A 344 20.47 23.36 6.16
C MET A 344 21.03 23.23 4.75
N GLU A 345 22.30 23.58 4.55
CA GLU A 345 22.99 23.44 3.25
C GLU A 345 22.89 21.99 2.75
N THR A 346 23.26 21.04 3.60
CA THR A 346 23.22 19.60 3.31
C THR A 346 21.80 19.14 2.89
N ILE A 347 20.77 19.65 3.56
CA ILE A 347 19.36 19.30 3.28
C ILE A 347 18.94 19.84 1.91
N TYR A 348 19.29 21.09 1.60
CA TYR A 348 18.99 21.72 0.32
C TYR A 348 19.76 21.07 -0.84
N GLU A 349 21.02 20.70 -0.64
CA GLU A 349 21.81 19.92 -1.61
C GLU A 349 21.18 18.55 -1.87
N ALA A 350 20.74 17.85 -0.82
CA ALA A 350 20.07 16.57 -0.93
C ALA A 350 18.77 16.68 -1.72
N LEU A 351 17.96 17.72 -1.48
CA LEU A 351 16.75 18.00 -2.27
C LEU A 351 17.09 18.21 -3.75
N ARG A 352 18.04 19.10 -4.06
CA ARG A 352 18.47 19.38 -5.44
C ARG A 352 18.91 18.11 -6.15
N ARG A 353 19.80 17.34 -5.51
CA ARG A 353 20.33 16.07 -6.03
C ARG A 353 19.20 15.07 -6.30
N ARG A 354 18.29 14.87 -5.35
CA ARG A 354 17.18 13.93 -5.46
C ARG A 354 16.21 14.33 -6.58
N ALA A 355 15.87 15.61 -6.69
CA ALA A 355 15.00 16.11 -7.75
C ALA A 355 15.62 15.90 -9.15
N LEU A 356 16.92 16.18 -9.33
CA LEU A 356 17.61 15.95 -10.60
C LEU A 356 17.70 14.46 -10.97
N LYS A 357 18.02 13.58 -10.00
CA LYS A 357 18.00 12.13 -10.21
C LYS A 357 16.61 11.62 -10.58
N PHE A 358 15.58 12.09 -9.87
CA PHE A 358 14.19 11.74 -10.17
C PHE A 358 13.80 12.13 -11.59
N ARG A 359 14.19 13.33 -12.06
CA ARG A 359 14.01 13.77 -13.46
C ARG A 359 14.63 12.76 -14.44
N HIS A 360 15.87 12.38 -14.19
CA HIS A 360 16.60 11.43 -15.02
C HIS A 360 15.89 10.08 -15.11
N TYR A 361 15.43 9.52 -13.98
CA TYR A 361 14.74 8.22 -13.98
C TYR A 361 13.34 8.27 -14.60
N MET A 362 12.69 9.42 -14.61
CA MET A 362 11.44 9.64 -15.35
C MET A 362 11.64 9.68 -16.88
N GLY A 363 12.87 9.52 -17.36
CA GLY A 363 13.18 9.38 -18.79
C GLY A 363 13.34 10.70 -19.53
N GLN A 364 13.63 11.80 -18.82
CA GLN A 364 13.89 13.10 -19.41
C GLN A 364 15.30 13.55 -19.02
N SER A 365 16.23 13.37 -19.97
CA SER A 365 17.59 13.91 -19.93
C SER A 365 17.61 15.36 -20.36
#